data_AF-A0A3D2W4T4-F1
#
_entry.id   AF-A0A3D2W4T4-F1
#
_cell.length_a   1.000
_cell.length_b   1.000
_cell.length_c   1.000
_cell.angle_alpha   90.00
_cell.angle_beta   90.00
_cell.angle_gamma   90.00
#
_symmetry.space_group_name_H-M   'P 1'
#
loop_
_entity.id
_entity.type
_entity.pdbx_description
1 polymer ?
#
loop_
_entity_poly.entity_id
_entity_poly.type
_entity_poly.pdbx_seq_one_letter_code
_entity_poly.pdbx_strand_id
1 'polypeptide(L)'
;MELLPFIVALAAAGLFAGFVGGLFGIGGGVVIVPALYAVFSVLGVDEQVRMHVAVGTSLSTIVATSWRSLAAHRKAGAVDMEVLRNWAPWIAGGAIAGAIAAGFANTEALLLVFGGGLLLVALQMGLADPNWRMFSELPRGAARAAIASGIGLLSATMGIGGGAFGVTVMTLCGRPIHQAVATASGFGAAIALPAALGF
;
A
#
# COMPACT_ATOMS: atom_id res chain seq x y z
N MET A 1 -5.15 34.23 -3.77
CA MET A 1 -4.93 33.88 -5.20
C MET A 1 -4.07 32.61 -5.37
N GLU A 2 -4.07 31.67 -4.42
CA GLU A 2 -3.17 30.49 -4.45
C GLU A 2 -3.86 29.13 -4.60
N LEU A 3 -5.19 29.08 -4.74
CA LEU A 3 -5.93 27.82 -4.87
C LEU A 3 -5.68 27.09 -6.20
N LEU A 4 -5.49 27.82 -7.29
CA LEU A 4 -5.27 27.23 -8.61
C LEU A 4 -3.96 26.42 -8.69
N PRO A 5 -2.77 26.95 -8.33
CA PRO A 5 -1.54 26.16 -8.36
C PRO A 5 -1.60 24.97 -7.40
N PHE A 6 -2.28 25.12 -6.27
CA PHE A 6 -2.47 24.06 -5.28
C PHE A 6 -3.33 22.89 -5.83
N ILE A 7 -4.46 23.20 -6.47
CA ILE A 7 -5.32 22.19 -7.13
C ILE A 7 -4.55 21.49 -8.25
N VAL A 8 -3.78 22.23 -9.05
CA VAL A 8 -2.97 21.66 -10.12
C VAL A 8 -1.88 20.74 -9.56
N ALA A 9 -1.21 21.11 -8.47
CA ALA A 9 -0.20 20.29 -7.82
C ALA A 9 -0.80 18.97 -7.27
N LEU A 10 -1.96 19.04 -6.60
CA LEU A 10 -2.67 17.86 -6.11
C LEU A 10 -3.15 16.95 -7.25
N ALA A 11 -3.68 17.53 -8.33
CA ALA A 11 -4.12 16.78 -9.50
C ALA A 11 -2.94 16.08 -10.20
N ALA A 12 -1.81 16.78 -10.35
CA ALA A 12 -0.58 16.21 -10.92
C ALA A 12 -0.01 15.10 -10.03
N ALA A 13 0.05 15.32 -8.72
CA ALA A 13 0.49 14.31 -7.75
C ALA A 13 -0.42 13.08 -7.76
N GLY A 14 -1.74 13.28 -7.80
CA GLY A 14 -2.73 12.20 -7.89
C GLY A 14 -2.64 11.40 -9.20
N LEU A 15 -2.46 12.08 -10.34
CA LEU A 15 -2.23 11.43 -11.63
C LEU A 15 -0.94 10.62 -11.64
N PHE A 16 0.16 11.20 -11.17
CA PHE A 16 1.45 10.53 -11.09
C PHE A 16 1.39 9.33 -10.13
N ALA A 17 0.78 9.51 -8.95
CA ALA A 17 0.58 8.42 -8.00
C ALA A 17 -0.32 7.31 -8.54
N GLY A 18 -1.38 7.65 -9.27
CA GLY A 18 -2.25 6.67 -9.92
C GLY A 18 -1.52 5.88 -11.00
N PHE A 19 -0.67 6.55 -11.78
CA PHE A 19 0.18 5.91 -12.78
C PHE A 19 1.21 4.96 -12.15
N VAL A 20 1.98 5.43 -11.16
CA VAL A 20 2.95 4.62 -10.42
C VAL A 20 2.24 3.48 -9.68
N GLY A 21 1.11 3.76 -9.04
CA GLY A 21 0.28 2.79 -8.33
C GLY A 21 -0.25 1.68 -9.24
N GLY A 22 -0.64 2.01 -10.48
CA GLY A 22 -1.06 1.04 -11.49
C GLY A 22 0.10 0.22 -12.09
N LEU A 23 1.26 0.84 -12.31
CA LEU A 23 2.43 0.15 -12.88
C LEU A 23 3.04 -0.87 -11.92
N PHE A 24 3.15 -0.52 -10.63
CA PHE A 24 3.80 -1.35 -9.61
C PHE A 24 2.81 -2.08 -8.70
N GLY A 25 1.50 -1.84 -8.83
CA GLY A 25 0.47 -2.46 -7.98
C GLY A 25 0.47 -1.98 -6.53
N ILE A 26 1.23 -0.92 -6.21
CA ILE A 26 1.45 -0.40 -4.84
C ILE A 26 0.32 0.50 -4.31
N GLY A 27 -0.71 0.76 -5.11
CA GLY A 27 -1.84 1.63 -4.74
C GLY A 27 -1.53 3.14 -4.71
N GLY A 28 -0.30 3.55 -5.03
CA GLY A 28 0.09 4.97 -5.11
C GLY A 28 0.41 5.63 -3.76
N GLY A 29 0.17 4.96 -2.63
CA GLY A 29 0.39 5.52 -1.29
C GLY A 29 1.81 6.03 -1.01
N VAL A 30 2.82 5.38 -1.62
CA VAL A 30 4.23 5.82 -1.55
C VAL A 30 4.41 7.28 -2.04
N VAL A 31 3.59 7.71 -2.99
CA VAL A 31 3.60 9.06 -3.56
C VAL A 31 2.54 9.94 -2.89
N ILE A 32 1.33 9.40 -2.64
CA ILE A 32 0.19 10.16 -2.12
C ILE A 32 0.42 10.61 -0.68
N VAL A 33 0.92 9.75 0.20
CA VAL A 33 1.12 10.08 1.62
C VAL A 33 2.05 11.28 1.82
N PRO A 34 3.27 11.34 1.25
CA PRO A 34 4.15 12.49 1.43
C PRO A 34 3.59 13.75 0.76
N ALA A 35 2.92 13.63 -0.38
CA ALA A 35 2.26 14.76 -1.04
C ALA A 35 1.14 15.34 -0.15
N LEU A 36 0.30 14.49 0.43
CA LEU A 36 -0.75 14.89 1.37
C LEU A 36 -0.17 15.47 2.66
N TYR A 37 0.90 14.89 3.21
CA TYR A 37 1.57 15.41 4.39
C TYR A 37 2.09 16.83 4.16
N ALA A 38 2.77 17.08 3.03
CA ALA A 38 3.26 18.40 2.66
C ALA A 38 2.10 19.40 2.49
N VAL A 39 1.04 18.97 1.80
CA VAL A 39 -0.18 19.76 1.60
C VAL A 39 -0.84 20.13 2.94
N PHE A 40 -1.03 19.16 3.82
CA PHE A 40 -1.63 19.39 5.14
C PHE A 40 -0.76 20.24 6.04
N SER A 41 0.57 20.19 5.87
CA SER A 41 1.47 21.12 6.55
C SER A 41 1.27 22.57 6.09
N VAL A 42 1.09 22.82 4.79
CA VAL A 42 0.81 24.17 4.26
C VAL A 42 -0.58 24.67 4.67
N LEU A 43 -1.56 23.77 4.74
CA LEU A 43 -2.92 24.09 5.19
C LEU A 43 -3.03 24.35 6.70
N GLY A 44 -1.94 24.21 7.46
CA GLY A 44 -1.93 24.45 8.91
C GLY A 44 -2.62 23.34 9.71
N VAL A 45 -2.69 22.11 9.18
CA VAL A 45 -3.17 20.95 9.95
C VAL A 45 -2.20 20.68 11.09
N ASP A 46 -2.76 20.52 12.29
CA ASP A 46 -2.03 20.26 13.52
C ASP A 46 -1.05 19.08 13.35
N GLU A 47 0.18 19.28 13.79
CA GLU A 47 1.26 18.31 13.64
C GLU A 47 0.95 16.98 14.33
N GLN A 48 0.15 16.98 15.40
CA GLN A 48 -0.20 15.77 16.14
C GLN A 48 -1.07 14.81 15.32
N VAL A 49 -1.87 15.32 14.38
CA VAL A 49 -2.81 14.52 13.57
C VAL A 49 -2.46 14.50 12.08
N ARG A 50 -1.49 15.33 11.63
CA ARG A 50 -1.17 15.50 10.21
C ARG A 50 -0.87 14.18 9.51
N MET A 51 -0.11 13.30 10.16
CA MET A 51 0.24 12.01 9.57
C MET A 51 -0.95 11.06 9.54
N HIS A 52 -1.79 11.03 10.58
CA HIS A 52 -3.03 10.25 10.59
C HIS A 52 -3.96 10.65 9.45
N VAL A 53 -4.18 11.95 9.25
CA VAL A 53 -5.04 12.45 8.18
C VAL A 53 -4.44 12.15 6.80
N ALA A 54 -3.12 12.27 6.63
CA ALA A 54 -2.43 11.90 5.39
C ALA A 54 -2.58 10.40 5.07
N VAL A 55 -2.37 9.53 6.06
CA VAL A 55 -2.50 8.07 5.91
C VAL A 55 -3.94 7.66 5.62
N GLY A 56 -4.91 8.14 6.41
CA GLY A 56 -6.33 7.82 6.23
C GLY A 56 -6.87 8.30 4.87
N THR A 57 -6.49 9.51 4.46
CA THR A 57 -6.85 10.05 3.15
C THR A 57 -6.22 9.24 2.02
N SER A 58 -4.94 8.86 2.14
CA SER A 58 -4.27 7.98 1.17
C SER A 58 -5.01 6.64 1.05
N LEU A 59 -5.30 5.96 2.16
CA LEU A 59 -6.05 4.70 2.16
C LEU A 59 -7.42 4.85 1.48
N SER A 60 -8.12 5.94 1.76
CA SER A 60 -9.40 6.25 1.12
C SER A 60 -9.26 6.37 -0.41
N THR A 61 -8.20 7.00 -0.91
CA THR A 61 -7.91 7.03 -2.35
C THR A 61 -7.53 5.65 -2.89
N ILE A 62 -6.79 4.85 -2.11
CA ILE A 62 -6.34 3.50 -2.47
C ILE A 62 -7.53 2.55 -2.67
N VAL A 63 -8.63 2.71 -1.92
CA VAL A 63 -9.86 1.92 -2.13
C VAL A 63 -10.32 2.01 -3.58
N ALA A 64 -10.46 3.23 -4.10
CA ALA A 64 -10.96 3.46 -5.46
C ALA A 64 -9.94 3.03 -6.53
N THR A 65 -8.65 3.34 -6.34
CA THR A 65 -7.61 3.02 -7.32
C THR A 65 -7.33 1.52 -7.40
N SER A 66 -7.26 0.84 -6.24
CA SER A 66 -7.01 -0.60 -6.16
C SER A 66 -8.18 -1.40 -6.71
N TRP A 67 -9.42 -0.98 -6.45
CA TRP A 67 -10.59 -1.64 -7.03
C TRP A 67 -10.60 -1.57 -8.55
N ARG A 68 -10.32 -0.38 -9.11
CA ARG A 68 -10.22 -0.20 -10.57
C ARG A 68 -9.07 -1.00 -11.17
N SER A 69 -7.91 -1.00 -10.52
CA SER A 69 -6.73 -1.79 -10.94
C SER A 69 -7.02 -3.29 -10.93
N LEU A 70 -7.58 -3.80 -9.84
CA LEU A 70 -7.99 -5.20 -9.70
C LEU A 70 -8.99 -5.60 -10.78
N ALA A 71 -10.00 -4.76 -11.05
CA ALA A 71 -10.98 -5.03 -12.08
C ALA A 71 -10.36 -5.12 -13.48
N ALA A 72 -9.42 -4.23 -13.80
CA ALA A 72 -8.69 -4.24 -15.08
C ALA A 72 -7.81 -5.49 -15.21
N HIS A 73 -7.02 -5.80 -14.20
CA HIS A 73 -6.16 -6.99 -14.20
C HIS A 73 -6.94 -8.30 -14.20
N ARG A 74 -8.10 -8.35 -13.54
CA ARG A 74 -8.99 -9.50 -13.55
C ARG A 74 -9.57 -9.74 -14.95
N LYS A 75 -9.98 -8.68 -15.65
CA LYS A 75 -10.42 -8.77 -17.05
C LYS A 75 -9.31 -9.24 -17.98
N ALA A 76 -8.06 -8.88 -17.69
CA ALA A 76 -6.88 -9.32 -18.43
C ALA A 76 -6.41 -10.76 -18.08
N GLY A 77 -7.05 -11.46 -17.14
CA GLY A 77 -6.67 -12.82 -16.76
C GLY A 77 -5.32 -12.94 -16.02
N ALA A 78 -4.74 -11.82 -15.58
CA ALA A 78 -3.41 -11.79 -14.96
C ALA A 78 -3.41 -12.06 -13.45
N VAL A 79 -4.59 -12.02 -12.81
CA VAL A 79 -4.74 -12.14 -11.34
C VAL A 79 -4.76 -13.61 -10.91
N ASP A 80 -3.90 -13.97 -9.96
CA ASP A 80 -4.00 -15.25 -9.27
C ASP A 80 -5.12 -15.17 -8.20
N MET A 81 -6.31 -15.59 -8.60
CA MET A 81 -7.50 -15.47 -7.77
C MET A 81 -7.51 -16.43 -6.57
N GLU A 82 -6.76 -17.54 -6.66
CA GLU A 82 -6.58 -18.47 -5.56
C GLU A 82 -5.74 -17.82 -4.46
N VAL A 83 -4.61 -17.21 -4.83
CA VAL A 83 -3.76 -16.46 -3.89
C VAL A 83 -4.55 -15.32 -3.27
N LEU A 84 -5.25 -14.53 -4.09
CA LEU A 84 -6.03 -13.40 -3.59
C LEU A 84 -7.07 -13.84 -2.55
N ARG A 85 -7.89 -14.86 -2.86
CA ARG A 85 -8.93 -15.36 -1.93
C ARG A 85 -8.35 -15.91 -0.63
N ASN A 86 -7.18 -16.54 -0.71
CA ASN A 86 -6.53 -17.17 0.43
C ASN A 86 -5.79 -16.20 1.33
N TRP A 87 -5.26 -15.11 0.78
CA TRP A 87 -4.45 -14.12 1.50
C TRP A 87 -5.30 -12.94 1.99
N ALA A 88 -6.30 -12.51 1.21
CA ALA A 88 -7.11 -11.32 1.52
C ALA A 88 -7.71 -11.30 2.94
N PRO A 89 -8.24 -12.39 3.51
CA PRO A 89 -8.79 -12.36 4.88
C PRO A 89 -7.72 -12.06 5.94
N TRP A 90 -6.53 -12.64 5.80
CA TRP A 90 -5.41 -12.41 6.72
C TRP A 90 -4.84 -11.00 6.55
N ILE A 91 -4.72 -10.55 5.31
CA ILE A 91 -4.32 -9.18 4.99
C ILE A 91 -5.30 -8.17 5.59
N ALA A 92 -6.61 -8.39 5.42
CA ALA A 92 -7.63 -7.51 5.99
C ALA A 92 -7.58 -7.52 7.53
N GLY A 93 -7.43 -8.69 8.15
CA GLY A 93 -7.25 -8.81 9.60
C GLY A 93 -6.02 -8.06 10.11
N GLY A 94 -4.89 -8.21 9.41
CA GLY A 94 -3.67 -7.43 9.68
C GLY A 94 -3.88 -5.93 9.49
N ALA A 95 -4.59 -5.51 8.45
CA ALA A 95 -4.88 -4.11 8.17
C ALA A 95 -5.76 -3.46 9.25
N ILE A 96 -6.77 -4.18 9.76
CA ILE A 96 -7.57 -3.73 10.91
C ILE A 96 -6.68 -3.56 12.13
N ALA A 97 -5.83 -4.55 12.44
CA ALA A 97 -4.91 -4.46 13.56
C ALA A 97 -3.91 -3.29 13.40
N GLY A 98 -3.42 -3.05 12.18
CA GLY A 98 -2.55 -1.92 11.85
C GLY A 98 -3.25 -0.57 11.98
N ALA A 99 -4.50 -0.44 11.54
CA ALA A 99 -5.29 0.79 11.71
C ALA A 99 -5.57 1.08 13.19
N ILE A 100 -5.92 0.06 13.98
CA ILE A 100 -6.08 0.19 15.43
C ILE A 100 -4.75 0.63 16.07
N ALA A 101 -3.64 -0.02 15.71
CA ALA A 101 -2.32 0.35 16.23
C ALA A 101 -1.92 1.78 15.86
N ALA A 102 -2.23 2.22 14.63
CA ALA A 102 -2.00 3.59 14.19
C ALA A 102 -2.83 4.62 14.99
N GLY A 103 -4.06 4.27 15.37
CA GLY A 103 -4.91 5.12 16.21
C GLY A 103 -4.33 5.42 17.60
N PHE A 104 -3.48 4.52 18.13
CA PHE A 104 -2.76 4.73 19.39
C PHE A 104 -1.34 5.29 19.22
N ALA A 105 -0.83 5.34 17.98
CA ALA A 105 0.51 5.86 17.69
C ALA A 105 0.49 7.39 17.56
N ASN A 106 1.57 8.04 18.01
CA ASN A 106 1.78 9.46 17.74
C ASN A 106 2.28 9.69 16.31
N THR A 107 2.15 10.92 15.81
CA THR A 107 2.57 11.26 14.44
C THR A 107 4.05 10.96 14.19
N GLU A 108 4.94 11.17 15.16
CA GLU A 108 6.37 10.84 15.04
C GLU A 108 6.61 9.34 14.80
N ALA A 109 5.95 8.46 15.54
CA ALA A 109 6.08 7.02 15.32
C ALA A 109 5.56 6.61 13.93
N LEU A 110 4.44 7.17 13.48
CA LEU A 110 3.93 6.93 12.12
C LEU A 110 4.88 7.44 11.04
N LEU A 111 5.51 8.60 11.23
CA LEU A 111 6.55 9.13 10.33
C LEU A 111 7.76 8.21 10.27
N LEU A 112 8.24 7.70 11.41
CA LEU A 112 9.35 6.76 11.48
C LEU A 112 9.03 5.43 10.80
N VAL A 113 7.83 4.88 11.03
CA VAL A 113 7.36 3.65 10.37
C VAL A 113 7.25 3.86 8.86
N PHE A 114 6.67 4.97 8.43
CA PHE A 114 6.54 5.31 7.02
C PHE A 114 7.89 5.51 6.34
N GLY A 115 8.74 6.38 6.90
CA GLY A 115 10.06 6.68 6.36
C GLY A 115 10.99 5.47 6.36
N GLY A 116 11.01 4.71 7.46
CA GLY A 116 11.76 3.46 7.58
C GLY A 116 11.27 2.41 6.57
N GLY A 117 9.97 2.23 6.43
CA GLY A 117 9.42 1.30 5.46
C GLY A 117 9.67 1.72 4.00
N LEU A 118 9.64 3.03 3.69
CA LEU A 118 10.04 3.53 2.36
C LEU A 118 11.52 3.26 2.08
N LEU A 119 12.40 3.48 3.05
CA LEU A 119 13.82 3.15 2.93
C LEU A 119 14.02 1.66 2.69
N LEU A 120 13.29 0.80 3.41
CA LEU A 120 13.35 -0.65 3.20
C LEU A 120 12.89 -1.03 1.79
N VAL A 121 11.78 -0.48 1.30
CA VAL A 121 11.29 -0.73 -0.07
C VAL A 121 12.30 -0.22 -1.10
N ALA A 122 12.86 0.97 -0.91
CA ALA A 122 13.86 1.54 -1.80
C ALA A 122 15.15 0.71 -1.84
N LEU A 123 15.67 0.30 -0.67
CA LEU A 123 16.82 -0.60 -0.57
C LEU A 123 16.54 -1.93 -1.23
N GLN A 124 15.36 -2.49 -1.01
CA GLN A 124 14.96 -3.73 -1.64
C GLN A 124 14.91 -3.59 -3.16
N MET A 125 14.30 -2.54 -3.71
CA MET A 125 14.26 -2.31 -5.16
C MET A 125 15.64 -2.00 -5.75
N GLY A 126 16.53 -1.35 -5.00
CA GLY A 126 17.87 -0.97 -5.45
C GLY A 126 18.92 -2.09 -5.33
N LEU A 127 18.76 -2.99 -4.36
CA LEU A 127 19.75 -4.05 -4.05
C LEU A 127 19.26 -5.45 -4.41
N ALA A 128 17.96 -5.67 -4.63
CA ALA A 128 17.46 -7.01 -4.97
C ALA A 128 17.84 -7.39 -6.40
N ASP A 129 18.48 -8.54 -6.54
CA ASP A 129 18.69 -9.17 -7.84
C ASP A 129 17.33 -9.66 -8.39
N PRO A 130 16.94 -9.27 -9.62
CA PRO A 130 15.71 -9.73 -10.26
C PRO A 130 15.60 -11.27 -10.37
N ASN A 131 16.72 -11.99 -10.28
CA ASN A 131 16.76 -13.45 -10.34
C ASN A 131 16.65 -14.13 -8.97
N TRP A 132 16.55 -13.38 -7.88
CA TRP A 132 16.53 -13.96 -6.55
C TRP A 132 15.21 -14.68 -6.29
N ARG A 133 15.22 -16.00 -6.49
CA ARG A 133 14.13 -16.91 -6.12
C ARG A 133 14.52 -17.60 -4.82
N MET A 134 14.13 -17.02 -3.69
CA MET A 134 14.47 -17.55 -2.37
C MET A 134 13.58 -18.74 -1.99
N PHE A 135 12.35 -18.80 -2.53
CA PHE A 135 11.39 -19.86 -2.24
C PHE A 135 10.74 -20.37 -3.54
N SER A 136 10.51 -21.69 -3.61
CA SER A 136 9.90 -22.35 -4.77
C SER A 136 8.37 -22.32 -4.75
N GLU A 137 7.75 -22.13 -3.59
CA GLU A 137 6.30 -22.08 -3.41
C GLU A 137 5.89 -20.92 -2.51
N LEU A 138 4.65 -20.45 -2.70
CA LEU A 138 4.03 -19.49 -1.78
C LEU A 138 3.77 -20.16 -0.42
N PRO A 139 3.97 -19.44 0.69
CA PRO A 139 3.71 -19.98 2.02
C PRO A 139 2.24 -20.40 2.17
N ARG A 140 2.02 -21.53 2.85
CA ARG A 140 0.69 -22.10 3.14
C ARG A 140 0.45 -22.17 4.64
N GLY A 141 -0.81 -22.36 5.04
CA GLY A 141 -1.18 -22.54 6.46
C GLY A 141 -0.84 -21.34 7.35
N ALA A 142 -0.21 -21.61 8.50
CA ALA A 142 0.14 -20.59 9.49
C ALA A 142 1.16 -19.56 8.97
N ALA A 143 2.14 -19.99 8.16
CA ALA A 143 3.13 -19.09 7.57
C ALA A 143 2.47 -18.06 6.66
N ARG A 144 1.49 -18.48 5.85
CA ARG A 144 0.67 -17.58 5.04
C ARG A 144 -0.03 -16.55 5.91
N ALA A 145 -0.70 -16.99 6.96
CA ALA A 145 -1.44 -16.13 7.86
C ALA A 145 -0.51 -15.08 8.51
N ALA A 146 0.66 -15.49 9.00
CA ALA A 146 1.62 -14.59 9.62
C ALA A 146 2.14 -13.53 8.63
N ILE A 147 2.57 -13.95 7.44
CA ILE A 147 3.11 -13.03 6.43
C ILE A 147 2.02 -12.09 5.90
N ALA A 148 0.86 -12.64 5.55
CA ALA A 148 -0.26 -11.86 5.02
C ALA A 148 -0.78 -10.82 6.05
N SER A 149 -0.93 -11.21 7.32
CA SER A 149 -1.28 -10.28 8.38
C SER A 149 -0.20 -9.22 8.61
N GLY A 150 1.08 -9.60 8.56
CA GLY A 150 2.20 -8.64 8.66
C GLY A 150 2.19 -7.62 7.53
N ILE A 151 1.95 -8.06 6.29
CA ILE A 151 1.75 -7.17 5.14
C ILE A 151 0.60 -6.20 5.41
N GLY A 152 -0.56 -6.70 5.81
CA GLY A 152 -1.72 -5.86 6.09
C GLY A 152 -1.45 -4.82 7.18
N LEU A 153 -0.82 -5.25 8.28
CA LEU A 153 -0.50 -4.40 9.42
C LEU A 153 0.44 -3.26 9.05
N LEU A 154 1.58 -3.58 8.42
CA LEU A 154 2.56 -2.57 8.01
C LEU A 154 2.00 -1.65 6.92
N SER A 155 1.22 -2.20 6.00
CA SER A 155 0.67 -1.42 4.89
C SER A 155 -0.38 -0.41 5.36
N ALA A 156 -1.21 -0.79 6.34
CA ALA A 156 -2.22 0.08 6.93
C ALA A 156 -1.57 1.24 7.72
N THR A 157 -0.55 0.97 8.53
CA THR A 157 0.16 2.03 9.29
C THR A 157 0.91 2.99 8.36
N MET A 158 1.42 2.49 7.24
CA MET A 158 2.11 3.31 6.24
C MET A 158 1.17 4.03 5.26
N GLY A 159 -0.10 3.67 5.19
CA GLY A 159 -1.02 4.23 4.19
C GLY A 159 -0.71 3.82 2.75
N ILE A 160 -0.17 2.61 2.55
CA ILE A 160 0.21 2.06 1.24
C ILE A 160 -0.67 0.84 0.93
N GLY A 161 -1.02 0.60 -0.33
CA GLY A 161 -1.92 -0.49 -0.74
C GLY A 161 -1.30 -1.89 -0.70
N GLY A 162 -0.31 -2.16 0.15
CA GLY A 162 0.36 -3.46 0.30
C GLY A 162 1.01 -4.08 -0.93
N GLY A 163 0.95 -3.42 -2.09
CA GLY A 163 1.58 -3.91 -3.30
C GLY A 163 3.09 -4.01 -3.19
N ALA A 164 3.75 -3.10 -2.47
CA ALA A 164 5.21 -3.16 -2.32
C ALA A 164 5.62 -4.48 -1.65
N PHE A 165 5.05 -4.78 -0.48
CA PHE A 165 5.36 -6.01 0.25
C PHE A 165 4.77 -7.26 -0.42
N GLY A 166 3.55 -7.19 -0.95
CA GLY A 166 2.89 -8.30 -1.63
C GLY A 166 3.59 -8.72 -2.91
N VAL A 167 3.97 -7.76 -3.77
CA VAL A 167 4.73 -8.03 -5.00
C VAL A 167 6.10 -8.61 -4.64
N THR A 168 6.79 -8.06 -3.64
CA THR A 168 8.05 -8.60 -3.14
C THR A 168 7.93 -10.06 -2.72
N VAL A 169 6.97 -10.39 -1.86
CA VAL A 169 6.81 -11.77 -1.39
C VAL A 169 6.47 -12.71 -2.55
N MET A 170 5.61 -12.30 -3.47
CA MET A 170 5.24 -13.13 -4.61
C MET A 170 6.41 -13.35 -5.59
N THR A 171 7.20 -12.31 -5.87
CA THR A 171 8.37 -12.39 -6.76
C THR A 171 9.50 -13.21 -6.14
N LEU A 172 9.75 -13.09 -4.83
CA LEU A 172 10.70 -13.94 -4.09
C LEU A 172 10.28 -15.41 -4.06
N CYS A 173 8.97 -15.69 -4.12
CA CYS A 173 8.38 -17.03 -4.27
C CYS A 173 8.28 -17.48 -5.75
N GLY A 174 8.93 -16.79 -6.69
CA GLY A 174 9.04 -17.20 -8.09
C GLY A 174 7.81 -16.88 -8.96
N ARG A 175 6.85 -16.07 -8.49
CA ARG A 175 5.72 -15.65 -9.33
C ARG A 175 6.15 -14.59 -10.36
N PRO A 176 5.65 -14.66 -11.61
CA PRO A 176 5.94 -13.64 -12.60
C PRO A 176 5.51 -12.26 -12.14
N ILE A 177 6.33 -11.23 -12.41
CA ILE A 177 6.09 -9.87 -11.90
C ILE A 177 4.71 -9.31 -12.32
N HIS A 178 4.26 -9.59 -13.55
CA HIS A 178 2.95 -9.15 -14.02
C HIS A 178 1.80 -9.80 -13.23
N GLN A 179 1.93 -11.07 -12.87
CA GLN A 179 0.95 -11.78 -12.03
C GLN A 179 1.03 -11.30 -10.57
N ALA A 180 2.23 -11.04 -10.06
CA ALA A 180 2.44 -10.49 -8.73
C ALA A 180 1.79 -9.11 -8.58
N VAL A 181 2.06 -8.19 -9.52
CA VAL A 181 1.47 -6.84 -9.56
C VAL A 181 -0.06 -6.90 -9.70
N ALA A 182 -0.56 -7.75 -10.60
CA ALA A 182 -1.99 -7.96 -10.80
C ALA A 182 -2.69 -8.47 -9.52
N THR A 183 -2.11 -9.45 -8.85
CA THR A 183 -2.67 -10.05 -7.63
C THR A 183 -2.57 -9.10 -6.44
N ALA A 184 -1.46 -8.38 -6.32
CA ALA A 184 -1.22 -7.44 -5.24
C ALA A 184 -2.12 -6.19 -5.32
N SER A 185 -2.61 -5.84 -6.52
CA SER A 185 -3.68 -4.84 -6.68
C SER A 185 -4.94 -5.21 -5.88
N GLY A 186 -5.23 -6.51 -5.73
CA GLY A 186 -6.31 -6.99 -4.87
C GLY A 186 -5.99 -6.92 -3.38
N PHE A 187 -4.72 -7.07 -2.99
CA PHE A 187 -4.29 -6.83 -1.61
C PHE A 187 -4.52 -5.37 -1.22
N GLY A 188 -4.24 -4.43 -2.12
CA GLY A 188 -4.54 -3.01 -1.89
C GLY A 188 -6.00 -2.75 -1.57
N ALA A 189 -6.92 -3.38 -2.28
CA ALA A 189 -8.34 -3.30 -1.96
C ALA A 189 -8.68 -3.92 -0.60
N ALA A 190 -8.07 -5.07 -0.27
CA ALA A 190 -8.28 -5.78 1.00
C ALA A 190 -7.70 -5.04 2.22
N ILE A 191 -6.66 -4.22 2.04
CA ILE A 191 -6.02 -3.41 3.08
C ILE A 191 -6.78 -2.10 3.24
N ALA A 192 -6.94 -1.38 2.14
CA ALA A 192 -7.39 0.00 2.16
C ALA A 192 -8.83 0.14 2.65
N LEU A 193 -9.71 -0.80 2.30
CA LEU A 193 -11.12 -0.72 2.70
C LEU A 193 -11.30 -0.77 4.23
N PRO A 194 -10.82 -1.82 4.94
CA PRO A 194 -10.94 -1.85 6.40
C PRO A 194 -10.07 -0.80 7.08
N ALA A 195 -8.87 -0.51 6.57
CA ALA A 195 -7.99 0.47 7.20
C ALA A 195 -8.52 1.90 7.07
N ALA A 196 -9.07 2.29 5.92
CA ALA A 196 -9.67 3.61 5.74
C ALA A 196 -10.89 3.85 6.65
N LEU A 197 -11.61 2.78 7.02
CA LEU A 197 -12.72 2.86 7.98
C LEU A 197 -12.25 2.95 9.44
N GLY A 198 -10.99 2.60 9.71
CA GLY A 198 -10.40 2.63 11.05
C GLY A 198 -9.68 3.92 11.41
N PHE A 199 -9.45 4.81 10.42
CA PHE A 199 -8.88 6.15 10.59
C PHE A 199 -9.99 7.21 10.56
#